data_AF-A0A7N5JGQ3-F1
#
_entry.id   AF-A0A7N5JGQ3-F1
#
_cell.length_a   1.000
_cell.length_b   1.000
_cell.length_c   1.000
_cell.angle_alpha   90.00
_cell.angle_beta   90.00
_cell.angle_gamma   90.00
#
_symmetry.space_group_name_H-M   'P 1'
#
loop_
_entity.id
_entity.type
_entity.pdbx_description
1 polymer ?
#
loop_
_entity_poly.entity_id
_entity_poly.type
_entity_poly.pdbx_seq_one_letter_code
_entity_poly.pdbx_strand_id
1 'polypeptide(L)'
;MKHLTLVELTDLIWTAIDGLGSTSPFRVQAAANMLLTAIEEHGASLETVANLGRAIHLQLCSIRIPQARENALHAITLLARSHTPELVATFLDFSIPLDSHAFRSWRALGAEQPVSRLVLSMLLAWLQERPLPAGARDGSPQPKDKPCLRSLAAMNTLHELQFAREFKKAMQDAYPELLLALLTQMHYVLELDLPQEPQPSQEAPEATMPSPRSTSLEALKSLLSTTGHWQDFAHLELQGAWKLFTTIHTYPQGVGLLARAMVQNRCKQIKAVTSQLLPRLQSKEERERKVAILMLTEVGAWAGRGEPLRHSLLLLLPRGPHQDLAWTDVPPDD
;
A
#
# COMPACT_ATOMS: atom_id res chain seq x y z
N MET A 1 8.51 24.96 27.27
CA MET A 1 9.40 24.17 28.17
C MET A 1 10.87 24.37 27.79
N LYS A 2 11.41 25.59 27.96
CA LYS A 2 12.69 26.01 27.35
C LYS A 2 13.97 25.62 28.11
N HIS A 3 13.88 24.84 29.19
CA HIS A 3 15.00 24.54 30.10
C HIS A 3 15.14 23.06 30.50
N LEU A 4 14.40 22.14 29.86
CA LEU A 4 14.52 20.72 30.17
C LEU A 4 15.71 20.11 29.42
N THR A 5 16.48 19.28 30.11
CA THR A 5 17.47 18.41 29.46
C THR A 5 16.77 17.32 28.63
N LEU A 6 17.48 16.69 27.69
CA LEU A 6 16.92 15.62 26.86
C LEU A 6 16.38 14.44 27.69
N VAL A 7 17.02 14.14 28.82
CA VAL A 7 16.59 13.08 29.74
C VAL A 7 15.29 13.46 30.44
N GLU A 8 15.22 14.66 31.02
CA GLU A 8 14.01 15.15 31.69
C GLU A 8 12.83 15.29 30.72
N LEU A 9 13.09 15.69 29.47
CA LEU A 9 12.10 15.72 28.41
C LEU A 9 11.58 14.31 28.08
N THR A 10 12.48 13.34 27.96
CA THR A 10 12.11 11.94 27.67
C THR A 10 11.25 11.38 28.80
N ASP A 11 11.65 11.60 30.06
CA ASP A 11 10.90 11.17 31.25
C ASP A 11 9.52 11.85 31.33
N LEU A 12 9.44 13.14 30.99
CA LEU A 12 8.19 13.88 30.93
C LEU A 12 7.23 13.28 29.88
N ILE A 13 7.74 12.96 28.69
CA ILE A 13 6.96 12.36 27.62
C ILE A 13 6.44 10.98 28.04
N TRP A 14 7.29 10.13 28.62
CA TRP A 14 6.86 8.82 29.13
C TRP A 14 5.82 8.94 30.23
N THR A 15 6.02 9.86 31.18
CA THR A 15 5.04 10.17 32.24
C THR A 15 3.71 10.62 31.66
N ALA A 16 3.74 11.45 30.61
CA ALA A 16 2.53 11.90 29.93
C ALA A 16 1.83 10.74 29.21
N ILE A 17 2.57 9.84 28.55
CA ILE A 17 2.00 8.65 27.90
C ILE A 17 1.34 7.74 28.95
N ASP A 18 2.01 7.44 30.06
CA ASP A 18 1.44 6.64 31.14
C ASP A 18 0.18 7.29 31.73
N GLY A 19 0.17 8.62 31.84
CA GLY A 19 -0.97 9.42 32.28
C GLY A 19 -2.21 9.30 31.37
N LEU A 20 -2.05 8.93 30.09
CA LEU A 20 -3.18 8.70 29.18
C LEU A 20 -4.03 7.49 29.59
N GLY A 21 -3.43 6.52 30.30
CA GLY A 21 -4.12 5.33 30.82
C GLY A 21 -4.84 5.54 32.15
N SER A 22 -4.84 6.76 32.70
CA SER A 22 -5.48 7.09 33.98
C SER A 22 -7.01 6.92 33.94
N THR A 23 -7.60 6.55 35.08
CA THR A 23 -9.07 6.49 35.24
C THR A 23 -9.71 7.88 35.41
N SER A 24 -8.93 8.88 35.83
CA SER A 24 -9.42 10.26 36.02
C SER A 24 -9.44 11.02 34.70
N PRO A 25 -10.61 11.53 34.25
CA PRO A 25 -10.69 12.24 32.98
C PRO A 25 -9.82 13.51 32.92
N PHE A 26 -9.76 14.24 34.04
CA PHE A 26 -8.92 15.43 34.14
C PHE A 26 -7.43 15.11 33.92
N ARG A 27 -6.94 14.02 34.53
CA ARG A 27 -5.54 13.59 34.37
C ARG A 27 -5.24 13.16 32.95
N VAL A 28 -6.15 12.41 32.31
CA VAL A 28 -5.99 11.99 30.91
C VAL A 28 -5.92 13.18 29.97
N GLN A 29 -6.76 14.19 30.16
CA GLN A 29 -6.73 15.41 29.33
C GLN A 29 -5.45 16.22 29.56
N ALA A 30 -5.02 16.39 30.82
CA ALA A 30 -3.78 17.08 31.13
C ALA A 30 -2.56 16.37 30.53
N ALA A 31 -2.50 15.04 30.67
CA ALA A 31 -1.48 14.20 30.09
C ALA A 31 -1.42 14.32 28.56
N ALA A 32 -2.57 14.31 27.89
CA ALA A 32 -2.63 14.49 26.43
C ALA A 32 -2.16 15.88 25.98
N ASN A 33 -2.51 16.94 26.72
CA ASN A 33 -2.04 18.30 26.42
C ASN A 33 -0.52 18.42 26.63
N MET A 34 0.01 17.83 27.71
CA MET A 34 1.44 17.81 28.00
C MET A 34 2.21 17.05 26.91
N LEU A 35 1.73 15.87 26.52
CA LEU A 35 2.31 15.07 25.45
C LEU A 35 2.36 15.86 24.13
N LEU A 36 1.22 16.45 23.74
CA LEU A 36 1.13 17.25 22.52
C LEU A 36 2.13 18.41 22.54
N THR A 37 2.13 19.20 23.62
CA THR A 37 3.03 20.37 23.72
C THR A 37 4.51 19.97 23.73
N ALA A 38 4.86 18.85 24.39
CA ALA A 38 6.24 18.36 24.43
C ALA A 38 6.74 17.93 23.04
N ILE A 39 5.88 17.24 22.28
CA ILE A 39 6.17 16.82 20.91
C ILE A 39 6.19 18.02 19.95
N GLU A 40 5.30 19.00 20.12
CA GLU A 40 5.32 20.25 19.35
C GLU A 40 6.65 21.01 19.49
N GLU A 41 7.16 21.12 20.72
CA GLU A 41 8.39 21.87 20.98
C GLU A 41 9.67 21.07 20.63
N HIS A 42 9.70 19.76 20.88
CA HIS A 42 10.94 18.98 20.86
C HIS A 42 10.87 17.67 20.06
N GLY A 43 9.78 17.40 19.35
CA GLY A 43 9.55 16.11 18.68
C GLY A 43 10.64 15.73 17.69
N ALA A 44 11.27 16.71 17.02
CA ALA A 44 12.32 16.48 16.03
C ALA A 44 13.63 15.91 16.63
N SER A 45 13.93 16.19 17.90
CA SER A 45 15.17 15.75 18.57
C SER A 45 15.03 14.43 19.33
N LEU A 46 13.88 13.77 19.26
CA LEU A 46 13.65 12.50 19.97
C LEU A 46 14.30 11.33 19.24
N GLU A 47 15.00 10.46 19.98
CA GLU A 47 15.68 9.29 19.42
C GLU A 47 14.87 7.98 19.57
N THR A 48 13.99 7.88 20.57
CA THR A 48 13.27 6.63 20.92
C THR A 48 11.86 6.55 20.32
N VAL A 49 11.66 7.10 19.12
CA VAL A 49 10.34 7.35 18.53
C VAL A 49 9.54 6.08 18.24
N ALA A 50 10.18 4.98 17.90
CA ALA A 50 9.51 3.68 17.73
C ALA A 50 8.79 3.24 19.01
N ASN A 51 9.45 3.36 20.16
CA ASN A 51 8.87 2.98 21.46
C ASN A 51 7.76 3.94 21.87
N LEU A 52 7.95 5.24 21.62
CA LEU A 52 6.94 6.27 21.88
C LEU A 52 5.68 6.03 21.04
N GLY A 53 5.83 5.81 19.73
CA GLY A 53 4.72 5.54 18.82
C GLY A 53 3.92 4.30 19.25
N ARG A 54 4.62 3.23 19.65
CA ARG A 54 3.98 2.01 20.18
C ARG A 54 3.22 2.28 21.47
N ALA A 55 3.83 3.01 22.41
CA ALA A 55 3.21 3.29 23.71
C ALA A 55 1.98 4.20 23.57
N ILE A 56 2.05 5.25 22.73
CA ILE A 56 0.89 6.09 22.42
C ILE A 56 -0.23 5.24 21.80
N HIS A 57 0.09 4.38 20.83
CA HIS A 57 -0.89 3.50 20.20
C HIS A 57 -1.59 2.57 21.23
N LEU A 58 -0.84 1.95 22.14
CA LEU A 58 -1.39 1.11 23.19
C LEU A 58 -2.35 1.88 24.11
N GLN A 59 -2.02 3.14 24.43
CA GLN A 59 -2.89 3.99 25.25
C GLN A 59 -4.10 4.53 24.48
N LEU A 60 -4.05 4.67 23.15
CA LEU A 60 -5.22 5.07 22.35
C LEU A 60 -6.41 4.11 22.52
N CYS A 61 -6.16 2.85 22.86
CA CYS A 61 -7.19 1.86 23.16
C CYS A 61 -7.92 2.14 24.48
N SER A 62 -7.29 2.81 25.44
CA SER A 62 -7.84 3.08 26.79
C SER A 62 -8.48 4.46 26.92
N ILE A 63 -8.07 5.45 26.10
CA ILE A 63 -8.56 6.83 26.18
C ILE A 63 -10.04 6.93 25.82
N ARG A 64 -10.88 7.32 26.79
CA ARG A 64 -12.32 7.55 26.61
C ARG A 64 -12.67 8.98 26.21
N ILE A 65 -11.80 9.94 26.50
CA ILE A 65 -12.05 11.37 26.25
C ILE A 65 -11.73 11.69 24.78
N PRO A 66 -12.69 12.19 23.98
CA PRO A 66 -12.46 12.50 22.57
C PRO A 66 -11.32 13.49 22.34
N GLN A 67 -11.31 14.61 23.07
CA GLN A 67 -10.27 15.64 22.92
C GLN A 67 -8.87 15.12 23.29
N ALA A 68 -8.74 14.35 24.36
CA ALA A 68 -7.45 13.75 24.74
C ALA A 68 -6.95 12.77 23.67
N ARG A 69 -7.87 12.00 23.05
CA ARG A 69 -7.55 11.10 21.95
C ARG A 69 -7.09 11.87 20.71
N GLU A 70 -7.78 12.97 20.36
CA GLU A 70 -7.38 13.83 19.24
C GLU A 70 -5.99 14.43 19.47
N ASN A 71 -5.68 14.89 20.68
CA ASN A 71 -4.36 15.42 21.02
C ASN A 71 -3.27 14.35 20.93
N ALA A 72 -3.54 13.12 21.39
CA ALA A 72 -2.61 11.99 21.24
C ALA A 72 -2.39 11.59 19.77
N LEU A 73 -3.44 11.64 18.93
CA LEU A 73 -3.30 11.43 17.49
C LEU A 73 -2.53 12.56 16.81
N HIS A 74 -2.76 13.81 17.22
CA HIS A 74 -2.02 14.96 16.69
C HIS A 74 -0.53 14.89 17.05
N ALA A 75 -0.21 14.40 18.25
CA ALA A 75 1.16 14.07 18.63
C ALA A 75 1.82 13.07 17.65
N ILE A 76 1.11 12.02 17.22
CA ILE A 76 1.60 11.10 16.17
C ILE A 76 1.85 11.84 14.86
N THR A 77 0.94 12.71 14.42
CA THR A 77 1.11 13.53 13.21
C THR A 77 2.38 14.39 13.27
N LEU A 78 2.66 14.99 14.42
CA LEU A 78 3.84 15.84 14.59
C LEU A 78 5.14 15.03 14.62
N LEU A 79 5.16 13.88 15.29
CA LEU A 79 6.30 12.95 15.26
C LEU A 79 6.60 12.50 13.82
N ALA A 80 5.56 12.26 13.03
CA ALA A 80 5.69 11.82 11.65
C ALA A 80 6.51 12.78 10.78
N ARG A 81 6.46 14.09 11.05
CA ARG A 81 7.20 15.11 10.27
C ARG A 81 8.71 14.86 10.24
N SER A 82 9.27 14.28 11.31
CA SER A 82 10.72 14.03 11.42
C SER A 82 11.07 12.54 11.43
N HIS A 83 10.13 11.68 11.82
CA HIS A 83 10.38 10.27 12.16
C HIS A 83 9.40 9.32 11.46
N THR A 84 9.00 9.65 10.22
CA THR A 84 8.09 8.79 9.45
C THR A 84 8.60 7.34 9.35
N PRO A 85 9.87 7.08 9.02
CA PRO A 85 10.34 5.71 8.81
C PRO A 85 10.17 4.80 10.03
N GLU A 86 10.54 5.30 11.21
CA GLU A 86 10.47 4.61 12.49
C GLU A 86 9.02 4.29 12.86
N LEU A 87 8.12 5.26 12.67
CA LEU A 87 6.69 5.08 12.96
C LEU A 87 6.03 4.08 12.00
N VAL A 88 6.33 4.14 10.70
CA VAL A 88 5.81 3.18 9.70
C VAL A 88 6.23 1.76 10.07
N ALA A 89 7.52 1.54 10.35
CA ALA A 89 8.03 0.23 10.73
C ALA A 89 7.37 -0.29 12.03
N THR A 90 7.20 0.59 13.03
CA THR A 90 6.56 0.25 14.29
C THR A 90 5.09 -0.10 14.11
N PHE A 91 4.35 0.67 13.31
CA PHE A 91 2.92 0.47 13.12
C PHE A 91 2.60 -0.79 12.30
N LEU A 92 3.49 -1.17 11.38
CA LEU A 92 3.39 -2.43 10.65
C LEU A 92 3.42 -3.65 11.58
N ASP A 93 4.18 -3.60 12.68
CA ASP A 93 4.27 -4.73 13.63
C ASP A 93 2.93 -5.05 14.31
N PHE A 94 1.97 -4.12 14.31
CA PHE A 94 0.63 -4.32 14.88
C PHE A 94 -0.50 -4.12 13.86
N SER A 95 -0.21 -4.32 12.57
CA SER A 95 -1.18 -4.23 11.47
C SER A 95 -1.71 -5.60 10.99
N ILE A 96 -1.57 -6.65 11.80
CA ILE A 96 -2.15 -7.98 11.57
C ILE A 96 -2.79 -8.54 12.86
N PRO A 97 -4.13 -8.47 13.02
CA PRO A 97 -5.05 -7.64 12.25
C PRO A 97 -4.79 -6.15 12.40
N LEU A 98 -5.22 -5.37 11.40
CA LEU A 98 -5.34 -3.94 11.56
C LEU A 98 -6.62 -3.63 12.35
N ASP A 99 -6.48 -3.31 13.63
CA ASP A 99 -7.61 -2.89 14.44
C ASP A 99 -8.00 -1.41 14.17
N SER A 100 -9.15 -0.99 14.71
CA SER A 100 -9.66 0.37 14.52
C SER A 100 -8.77 1.48 15.11
N HIS A 101 -7.98 1.19 16.14
CA HIS A 101 -7.04 2.13 16.76
C HIS A 101 -5.75 2.23 15.96
N ALA A 102 -5.28 1.12 15.39
CA ALA A 102 -4.15 1.07 14.48
C ALA A 102 -4.49 1.86 13.22
N PHE A 103 -5.69 1.66 12.67
CA PHE A 103 -6.19 2.45 11.54
C PHE A 103 -6.23 3.96 11.84
N ARG A 104 -6.71 4.37 13.03
CA ARG A 104 -6.65 5.79 13.46
C ARG A 104 -5.23 6.32 13.54
N SER A 105 -4.28 5.50 13.99
CA SER A 105 -2.86 5.86 14.08
C SER A 105 -2.27 6.08 12.68
N TRP A 106 -2.59 5.21 11.71
CA TRP A 106 -2.22 5.40 10.31
C TRP A 106 -2.84 6.65 9.68
N ARG A 107 -4.11 6.95 9.99
CA ARG A 107 -4.75 8.20 9.52
C ARG A 107 -4.07 9.44 10.10
N ALA A 108 -3.68 9.41 11.37
CA ALA A 108 -2.91 10.49 11.99
C ALA A 108 -1.52 10.66 11.35
N LEU A 109 -0.85 9.54 11.04
CA LEU A 109 0.44 9.54 10.35
C LEU A 109 0.33 10.22 8.97
N GLY A 110 -0.74 9.94 8.23
CA GLY A 110 -0.99 10.51 6.90
C GLY A 110 -1.72 11.87 6.91
N ALA A 111 -1.96 12.50 8.05
CA ALA A 111 -2.78 13.71 8.11
C ALA A 111 -2.21 14.88 7.28
N GLU A 112 -0.89 14.91 7.10
CA GLU A 112 -0.19 15.91 6.27
C GLU A 112 0.18 15.34 4.90
N GLN A 113 -0.11 16.09 3.84
CA GLN A 113 0.02 15.61 2.46
C GLN A 113 1.44 15.14 2.06
N PRO A 114 2.55 15.81 2.47
CA PRO A 114 3.90 15.30 2.18
C PRO A 114 4.18 13.97 2.88
N VAL A 115 3.73 13.84 4.13
CA VAL A 115 3.90 12.63 4.94
C VAL A 115 3.06 11.48 4.41
N SER A 116 1.80 11.72 3.99
CA SER A 116 0.95 10.66 3.43
C SER A 116 1.54 10.03 2.17
N ARG A 117 2.18 10.82 1.30
CA ARG A 117 2.93 10.32 0.14
C ARG A 117 4.14 9.49 0.55
N LEU A 118 4.90 9.96 1.55
CA LEU A 118 6.05 9.22 2.07
C LEU A 118 5.62 7.89 2.69
N VAL A 119 4.62 7.90 3.56
CA VAL A 119 4.03 6.69 4.16
C VAL A 119 3.58 5.71 3.09
N LEU A 120 2.86 6.18 2.06
CA LEU A 120 2.42 5.33 0.96
C LEU A 120 3.59 4.71 0.20
N SER A 121 4.65 5.48 -0.08
CA SER A 121 5.86 4.99 -0.75
C SER A 121 6.59 3.93 0.08
N MET A 122 6.63 4.09 1.41
CA MET A 122 7.24 3.12 2.31
C MET A 122 6.42 1.83 2.39
N LEU A 123 5.09 1.93 2.48
CA LEU A 123 4.20 0.77 2.46
C LEU A 123 4.30 0.01 1.14
N LEU A 124 4.45 0.71 0.01
CA LEU A 124 4.74 0.11 -1.29
C LEU A 124 6.08 -0.64 -1.28
N ALA A 125 7.13 -0.07 -0.71
CA ALA A 125 8.43 -0.75 -0.59
C ALA A 125 8.31 -2.05 0.23
N TRP A 126 7.66 -2.00 1.40
CA TRP A 126 7.39 -3.18 2.22
C TRP A 126 6.54 -4.23 1.51
N LEU A 127 5.52 -3.79 0.75
CA LEU A 127 4.71 -4.67 -0.07
C LEU A 127 5.58 -5.40 -1.11
N GLN A 128 6.51 -4.68 -1.75
CA GLN A 128 7.34 -5.18 -2.84
C GLN A 128 8.42 -6.17 -2.42
N GLU A 129 8.80 -6.27 -1.14
CA GLU A 129 9.84 -7.21 -0.67
C GLU A 129 9.51 -8.69 -0.93
N ARG A 130 8.24 -9.09 -0.78
CA ARG A 130 7.69 -10.45 -1.09
C ARG A 130 8.66 -11.63 -0.83
N PRO A 131 9.15 -11.78 0.41
CA PRO A 131 10.11 -12.82 0.73
C PRO A 131 9.44 -14.19 0.78
N LEU A 132 9.90 -15.14 -0.03
CA LEU A 132 9.43 -16.53 0.08
C LEU A 132 9.87 -17.12 1.42
N PRO A 133 8.99 -17.84 2.14
CA PRO A 133 9.37 -18.55 3.34
C PRO A 133 10.52 -19.51 3.03
N ALA A 134 11.55 -19.53 3.87
CA ALA A 134 12.62 -20.51 3.72
C ALA A 134 12.00 -21.91 3.84
N GLY A 135 12.30 -22.77 2.86
CA GLY A 135 11.58 -24.02 2.63
C GLY A 135 11.37 -24.86 3.89
N ALA A 136 10.13 -25.33 4.06
CA ALA A 136 9.77 -26.40 4.97
C ALA A 136 10.47 -27.71 4.53
N ARG A 137 11.76 -27.86 4.86
CA ARG A 137 12.47 -29.15 4.73
C ARG A 137 12.46 -29.95 6.01
N ASP A 138 12.25 -29.29 7.14
CA ASP A 138 12.09 -29.94 8.44
C ASP A 138 10.70 -29.56 8.96
N GLY A 139 9.86 -30.56 9.26
CA GLY A 139 8.45 -30.44 9.66
C GLY A 139 8.18 -29.72 10.99
N SER A 140 8.90 -28.63 11.25
CA SER A 140 8.64 -27.66 12.30
C SER A 140 7.48 -26.74 11.86
N PRO A 141 6.56 -26.36 12.77
CA PRO A 141 5.57 -25.34 12.48
C PRO A 141 6.29 -24.08 12.03
N GLN A 142 6.03 -23.66 10.79
CA GLN A 142 6.59 -22.46 10.16
C GLN A 142 6.63 -21.31 11.18
N PRO A 143 7.81 -20.84 11.61
CA PRO A 143 7.88 -19.58 12.29
C PRO A 143 7.35 -18.56 11.29
N LYS A 144 6.27 -17.87 11.65
CA LYS A 144 5.68 -16.81 10.84
C LYS A 144 6.80 -15.84 10.44
N ASP A 145 7.32 -15.98 9.22
CA ASP A 145 8.52 -15.25 8.81
C ASP A 145 8.20 -13.77 8.88
N LYS A 146 8.82 -13.07 9.84
CA LYS A 146 8.57 -11.65 10.13
C LYS A 146 8.57 -10.80 8.84
N PRO A 147 9.47 -11.03 7.86
CA PRO A 147 9.44 -10.33 6.58
C PRO A 147 8.18 -10.60 5.74
N CYS A 148 7.73 -11.86 5.64
CA CYS A 148 6.50 -12.22 4.93
C CYS A 148 5.27 -11.57 5.60
N LEU A 149 5.22 -11.60 6.93
CA LEU A 149 4.19 -10.91 7.69
C LEU A 149 4.18 -9.41 7.41
N ARG A 150 5.34 -8.74 7.27
CA ARG A 150 5.37 -7.30 6.98
C ARG A 150 4.85 -6.95 5.58
N SER A 151 5.15 -7.75 4.57
CA SER A 151 4.57 -7.57 3.22
C SER A 151 3.04 -7.72 3.25
N LEU A 152 2.52 -8.72 3.97
CA LEU A 152 1.07 -8.90 4.14
C LEU A 152 0.45 -7.78 5.00
N ALA A 153 1.13 -7.32 6.04
CA ALA A 153 0.70 -6.20 6.86
C ALA A 153 0.60 -4.91 6.05
N ALA A 154 1.59 -4.66 5.19
CA ALA A 154 1.60 -3.53 4.28
C ALA A 154 0.44 -3.61 3.29
N MET A 155 0.16 -4.79 2.71
CA MET A 155 -1.00 -5.01 1.86
C MET A 155 -2.33 -4.68 2.57
N ASN A 156 -2.54 -5.23 3.77
CA ASN A 156 -3.76 -5.00 4.54
C ASN A 156 -3.91 -3.52 4.91
N THR A 157 -2.80 -2.88 5.32
CA THR A 157 -2.78 -1.45 5.63
C THR A 157 -3.11 -0.61 4.39
N LEU A 158 -2.51 -0.93 3.25
CA LEU A 158 -2.78 -0.25 1.98
C LEU A 158 -4.25 -0.38 1.58
N HIS A 159 -4.87 -1.56 1.74
CA HIS A 159 -6.29 -1.75 1.49
C HIS A 159 -7.16 -0.78 2.31
N GLU A 160 -6.95 -0.73 3.62
CA GLU A 160 -7.71 0.13 4.53
C GLU A 160 -7.47 1.62 4.25
N LEU A 161 -6.22 2.00 3.95
CA LEU A 161 -5.84 3.38 3.67
C LEU A 161 -6.44 3.94 2.38
N GLN A 162 -6.88 3.10 1.43
CA GLN A 162 -7.58 3.57 0.24
C GLN A 162 -8.90 4.28 0.57
N PHE A 163 -9.50 3.98 1.72
CA PHE A 163 -10.72 4.61 2.21
C PHE A 163 -10.45 5.82 3.12
N ALA A 164 -9.19 6.07 3.50
CA ALA A 164 -8.81 7.21 4.32
C ALA A 164 -8.70 8.48 3.47
N ARG A 165 -9.45 9.54 3.81
CA ARG A 165 -9.43 10.82 3.11
C ARG A 165 -8.03 11.45 3.05
N GLU A 166 -7.23 11.21 4.09
CA GLU A 166 -5.87 11.71 4.26
C GLU A 166 -4.93 11.19 3.16
N PHE A 167 -5.19 9.98 2.66
CA PHE A 167 -4.39 9.31 1.62
C PHE A 167 -4.98 9.43 0.22
N LYS A 168 -6.20 9.95 0.06
CA LYS A 168 -6.94 9.99 -1.22
C LYS A 168 -6.07 10.49 -2.39
N LYS A 169 -5.40 11.64 -2.22
CA LYS A 169 -4.56 12.24 -3.26
C LYS A 169 -3.30 11.39 -3.52
N ALA A 170 -2.65 10.90 -2.47
CA ALA A 170 -1.47 10.05 -2.60
C ALA A 170 -1.81 8.74 -3.36
N MET A 171 -2.96 8.12 -3.06
CA MET A 171 -3.44 6.91 -3.74
C MET A 171 -3.73 7.16 -5.22
N GLN A 172 -4.34 8.28 -5.57
CA GLN A 172 -4.60 8.67 -6.96
C GLN A 172 -3.30 8.93 -7.74
N ASP A 173 -2.35 9.64 -7.12
CA ASP A 173 -1.05 9.95 -7.71
C ASP A 173 -0.22 8.66 -7.93
N ALA A 174 -0.28 7.72 -6.99
CA ALA A 174 0.49 6.47 -7.00
C ALA A 174 -0.24 5.29 -7.67
N TYR A 175 -1.44 5.49 -8.23
CA TYR A 175 -2.27 4.41 -8.77
C TYR A 175 -1.53 3.45 -9.71
N PRO A 176 -0.74 3.91 -10.69
CA PRO A 176 -0.05 2.98 -11.60
C PRO A 176 0.87 2.01 -10.87
N GLU A 177 1.61 2.51 -9.87
CA GLU A 177 2.55 1.72 -9.09
C GLU A 177 1.81 0.77 -8.14
N LEU A 178 0.74 1.27 -7.49
CA LEU A 178 -0.14 0.47 -6.61
C LEU A 178 -0.80 -0.67 -7.37
N LEU A 179 -1.30 -0.40 -8.58
CA LEU A 179 -1.94 -1.41 -9.42
C LEU A 179 -0.97 -2.56 -9.71
N LEU A 180 0.24 -2.24 -10.16
CA LEU A 180 1.25 -3.23 -10.52
C LEU A 180 1.77 -3.99 -9.28
N ALA A 181 1.97 -3.28 -8.16
CA ALA A 181 2.38 -3.89 -6.92
C ALA A 181 1.32 -4.85 -6.38
N LEU A 182 0.03 -4.48 -6.40
CA LEU A 182 -1.07 -5.35 -5.96
C LEU A 182 -1.23 -6.56 -6.87
N LEU A 183 -1.19 -6.39 -8.20
CA LEU A 183 -1.23 -7.53 -9.12
C LEU A 183 -0.10 -8.52 -8.83
N THR A 184 1.11 -8.01 -8.58
CA THR A 184 2.25 -8.87 -8.28
C THR A 184 2.16 -9.50 -6.89
N GLN A 185 1.61 -8.78 -5.90
CA GLN A 185 1.30 -9.31 -4.58
C GLN A 185 0.29 -10.44 -4.64
N MET A 186 -0.74 -10.33 -5.47
CA MET A 186 -1.72 -11.40 -5.66
C MET A 186 -1.06 -12.67 -6.19
N HIS A 187 -0.16 -12.55 -7.18
CA HIS A 187 0.63 -13.69 -7.66
C HIS A 187 1.48 -14.30 -6.54
N TYR A 188 2.12 -13.47 -5.72
CA TYR A 188 2.89 -13.91 -4.56
C TYR A 188 2.03 -14.66 -3.54
N VAL A 189 0.84 -14.15 -3.19
CA VAL A 189 -0.08 -14.81 -2.25
C VAL A 189 -0.60 -16.15 -2.78
N LEU A 190 -0.78 -16.27 -4.10
CA LEU A 190 -1.14 -17.54 -4.75
C LEU A 190 0.00 -18.56 -4.69
N GLU A 191 1.26 -18.12 -4.79
CA GLU A 191 2.44 -18.99 -4.65
C GLU A 191 2.68 -19.47 -3.22
N LEU A 192 2.29 -18.69 -2.21
CA LEU A 192 2.43 -19.09 -0.81
C LEU A 192 1.56 -20.31 -0.44
N ASP A 193 0.62 -20.71 -1.31
CA ASP A 193 -0.30 -21.85 -1.15
C ASP A 193 -0.93 -21.93 0.24
N LEU A 194 -1.28 -20.76 0.78
CA LEU A 194 -1.89 -20.66 2.11
C LEU A 194 -3.23 -21.39 2.12
N PRO A 195 -3.56 -22.15 3.19
CA PRO A 195 -4.81 -22.89 3.29
C PRO A 195 -6.01 -22.01 2.97
N GLN A 196 -6.87 -22.51 2.09
CA GLN A 196 -8.13 -21.87 1.77
C GLN A 196 -9.06 -21.89 2.99
N GLU A 197 -9.86 -20.84 3.13
CA GLU A 197 -10.91 -20.73 4.15
C GLU A 197 -11.76 -22.02 4.19
N PRO A 198 -11.96 -22.66 5.36
CA PRO A 198 -13.09 -23.55 5.55
C PRO A 198 -14.35 -22.72 5.31
N GLN A 199 -15.32 -23.25 4.56
CA GLN A 199 -16.60 -22.54 4.37
C GLN A 199 -17.15 -22.09 5.74
N PRO A 200 -17.78 -20.91 5.84
CA PRO A 200 -18.38 -20.46 7.09
C PRO A 200 -19.48 -21.44 7.50
N SER A 201 -19.13 -22.38 8.37
CA SER A 201 -20.07 -23.17 9.15
C SER A 201 -20.91 -22.17 9.95
N GLN A 202 -22.23 -22.34 9.95
CA GLN A 202 -23.21 -21.41 10.52
C GLN A 202 -23.19 -21.31 12.06
N GLU A 203 -22.07 -21.62 12.71
CA GLU A 203 -21.96 -21.64 14.16
C GLU A 203 -20.77 -20.76 14.60
N ALA A 204 -21.14 -19.61 15.17
CA ALA A 204 -20.31 -18.58 15.81
C ALA A 204 -19.60 -17.54 14.90
N PRO A 205 -19.85 -16.22 15.10
CA PRO A 205 -19.00 -15.17 14.57
C PRO A 205 -17.73 -15.04 15.43
N GLU A 206 -16.86 -16.04 15.39
CA GLU A 206 -15.47 -15.80 15.79
C GLU A 206 -14.82 -14.94 14.70
N ALA A 207 -13.95 -14.01 15.12
CA ALA A 207 -13.27 -13.07 14.24
C ALA A 207 -12.29 -13.82 13.31
N THR A 208 -12.82 -14.48 12.28
CA THR A 208 -12.04 -15.15 11.25
C THR A 208 -11.29 -14.07 10.48
N MET A 209 -9.98 -14.02 10.71
CA MET A 209 -9.07 -13.16 9.98
C MET A 209 -9.28 -13.36 8.47
N PRO A 210 -9.54 -12.29 7.69
CA PRO A 210 -9.69 -12.44 6.25
C PRO A 210 -8.42 -13.05 5.68
N SER A 211 -8.57 -14.07 4.84
CA SER A 211 -7.43 -14.75 4.24
C SER A 211 -6.62 -13.75 3.38
N PRO A 212 -5.28 -13.84 3.36
CA PRO A 212 -4.46 -12.95 2.53
C PRO A 212 -4.89 -12.92 1.06
N ARG A 213 -5.42 -14.05 0.55
CA ARG A 213 -5.96 -14.17 -0.81
C ARG A 213 -7.18 -13.27 -1.00
N SER A 214 -8.16 -13.36 -0.08
CA SER A 214 -9.36 -12.52 -0.10
C SER A 214 -8.99 -11.03 0.00
N THR A 215 -8.13 -10.68 0.97
CA THR A 215 -7.70 -9.29 1.16
C THR A 215 -6.95 -8.75 -0.05
N SER A 216 -6.10 -9.54 -0.71
CA SER A 216 -5.39 -9.09 -1.92
C SER A 216 -6.34 -8.77 -3.09
N LEU A 217 -7.41 -9.56 -3.25
CA LEU A 217 -8.43 -9.33 -4.27
C LEU A 217 -9.27 -8.10 -3.96
N GLU A 218 -9.72 -7.96 -2.71
CA GLU A 218 -10.48 -6.79 -2.26
C GLU A 218 -9.63 -5.51 -2.29
N ALA A 219 -8.32 -5.59 -2.04
CA ALA A 219 -7.38 -4.47 -2.22
C ALA A 219 -7.31 -3.98 -3.68
N LEU A 220 -7.30 -4.90 -4.66
CA LEU A 220 -7.31 -4.54 -6.08
C LEU A 220 -8.67 -3.94 -6.50
N LYS A 221 -9.77 -4.55 -6.07
CA LYS A 221 -11.13 -4.06 -6.33
C LYS A 221 -11.35 -2.66 -5.77
N SER A 222 -10.98 -2.46 -4.50
CA SER A 222 -11.06 -1.16 -3.83
C SER A 222 -10.17 -0.11 -4.49
N LEU A 223 -9.01 -0.51 -5.04
CA LEU A 223 -8.12 0.45 -5.71
C LEU A 223 -8.83 1.06 -6.90
N LEU A 224 -9.47 0.24 -7.73
CA LEU A 224 -10.18 0.70 -8.91
C LEU A 224 -11.38 1.58 -8.57
N SER A 225 -12.15 1.22 -7.52
CA SER A 225 -13.33 1.98 -7.13
C SER A 225 -13.00 3.31 -6.44
N THR A 226 -11.91 3.40 -5.68
CA THR A 226 -11.53 4.59 -4.91
C THR A 226 -10.70 5.61 -5.71
N THR A 227 -9.98 5.16 -6.74
CA THR A 227 -9.06 6.02 -7.52
C THR A 227 -9.66 6.58 -8.82
N GLY A 228 -10.95 6.33 -9.09
CA GLY A 228 -11.65 6.86 -10.27
C GLY A 228 -11.61 5.94 -11.49
N HIS A 229 -11.29 4.65 -11.32
CA HIS A 229 -11.27 3.62 -12.36
C HIS A 229 -12.49 2.69 -12.26
N TRP A 230 -13.64 3.25 -11.86
CA TRP A 230 -14.88 2.50 -11.66
C TRP A 230 -15.36 1.76 -12.93
N GLN A 231 -15.10 2.31 -14.12
CA GLN A 231 -15.45 1.65 -15.38
C GLN A 231 -14.72 0.32 -15.57
N ASP A 232 -13.43 0.27 -15.20
CA ASP A 232 -12.61 -0.94 -15.25
C ASP A 232 -13.10 -1.97 -14.21
N PHE A 233 -13.43 -1.50 -13.01
CA PHE A 233 -14.05 -2.32 -11.97
C PHE A 233 -15.37 -2.94 -12.45
N ALA A 234 -16.30 -2.12 -12.94
CA ALA A 234 -17.62 -2.58 -13.37
C ALA A 234 -17.53 -3.55 -14.56
N HIS A 235 -16.60 -3.33 -15.48
CA HIS A 235 -16.36 -4.22 -16.61
C HIS A 235 -15.93 -5.63 -16.14
N LEU A 236 -15.03 -5.70 -15.16
CA LEU A 236 -14.59 -6.97 -14.58
C LEU A 236 -15.69 -7.64 -13.75
N GLU A 237 -16.47 -6.86 -13.00
CA GLU A 237 -17.60 -7.36 -12.21
C GLU A 237 -18.66 -8.00 -13.12
N LEU A 238 -19.06 -7.31 -14.19
CA LEU A 238 -20.08 -7.80 -15.15
C LEU A 238 -19.64 -9.07 -15.89
N GLN A 239 -18.34 -9.25 -16.12
CA GLN A 239 -17.80 -10.48 -16.72
C GLN A 239 -17.58 -11.60 -15.71
N GLY A 240 -17.78 -11.33 -14.41
CA GLY A 240 -17.37 -12.23 -13.34
C GLY A 240 -15.87 -12.54 -13.44
N ALA A 241 -15.03 -11.58 -13.80
CA ALA A 241 -13.60 -11.82 -14.02
C ALA A 241 -12.84 -12.00 -12.69
N TRP A 242 -13.39 -11.53 -11.56
CA TRP A 242 -12.72 -11.61 -10.25
C TRP A 242 -12.38 -13.03 -9.80
N LYS A 243 -13.23 -14.02 -10.13
CA LYS A 243 -12.95 -15.44 -9.85
C LYS A 243 -11.66 -15.94 -10.51
N LEU A 244 -11.19 -15.31 -11.59
CA LEU A 244 -9.95 -15.70 -12.25
C LEU A 244 -8.71 -15.41 -11.40
N PHE A 245 -8.80 -14.49 -10.45
CA PHE A 245 -7.70 -14.18 -9.54
C PHE A 245 -7.56 -15.16 -8.36
N THR A 246 -8.42 -16.18 -8.26
CA THR A 246 -8.45 -17.09 -7.12
C THR A 246 -7.43 -18.23 -7.21
N THR A 247 -6.97 -18.56 -8.41
CA THR A 247 -6.01 -19.66 -8.65
C THR A 247 -4.86 -19.18 -9.52
N ILE A 248 -3.68 -19.79 -9.34
CA ILE A 248 -2.48 -19.46 -10.12
C ILE A 248 -2.65 -19.73 -11.62
N HIS A 249 -3.47 -20.71 -11.99
CA HIS A 249 -3.72 -21.08 -13.39
C HIS A 249 -4.64 -20.10 -14.12
N THR A 250 -5.66 -19.57 -13.44
CA THR A 250 -6.60 -18.61 -14.01
C THR A 250 -6.14 -17.16 -13.91
N TYR A 251 -5.19 -16.88 -13.00
CA TYR A 251 -4.66 -15.55 -12.74
C TYR A 251 -4.19 -14.81 -14.01
N PRO A 252 -3.39 -15.43 -14.92
CA PRO A 252 -2.98 -14.79 -16.17
C PRO A 252 -4.14 -14.24 -17.01
N GLN A 253 -5.24 -14.99 -17.08
CA GLN A 253 -6.44 -14.57 -17.79
C GLN A 253 -7.12 -13.37 -17.12
N GLY A 254 -7.16 -13.35 -15.77
CA GLY A 254 -7.69 -12.23 -15.00
C GLY A 254 -6.92 -10.93 -15.25
N VAL A 255 -5.58 -10.99 -15.21
CA VAL A 255 -4.71 -9.85 -15.52
C VAL A 255 -4.94 -9.36 -16.95
N GLY A 256 -5.06 -10.28 -17.91
CA GLY A 256 -5.31 -9.93 -19.30
C GLY A 256 -6.66 -9.22 -19.51
N LEU A 257 -7.73 -9.69 -18.85
CA LEU A 257 -9.04 -9.03 -18.90
C LEU A 257 -9.02 -7.64 -18.27
N LEU A 258 -8.27 -7.45 -17.18
CA LEU A 258 -8.08 -6.12 -16.59
C LEU A 258 -7.35 -5.18 -17.56
N ALA A 259 -6.24 -5.62 -18.15
CA ALA A 259 -5.50 -4.84 -19.15
C ALA A 259 -6.40 -4.44 -20.33
N ARG A 260 -7.23 -5.38 -20.79
CA ARG A 260 -8.24 -5.14 -21.84
C ARG A 260 -9.29 -4.12 -21.42
N ALA A 261 -9.84 -4.24 -20.21
CA ALA A 261 -10.83 -3.30 -19.68
C ALA A 261 -10.26 -1.87 -19.66
N MET A 262 -9.04 -1.71 -19.15
CA MET A 262 -8.35 -0.41 -19.09
C MET A 262 -8.18 0.23 -20.47
N VAL A 263 -7.88 -0.56 -21.49
CA VAL A 263 -7.78 -0.08 -22.87
C VAL A 263 -9.16 0.32 -23.42
N GLN A 264 -10.15 -0.56 -23.31
CA GLN A 264 -11.49 -0.34 -23.86
C GLN A 264 -12.22 0.83 -23.21
N ASN A 265 -12.06 1.00 -21.89
CA ASN A 265 -12.65 2.10 -21.13
C ASN A 265 -11.83 3.39 -21.20
N ARG A 266 -10.73 3.42 -21.98
CA ARG A 266 -9.86 4.59 -22.15
C ARG A 266 -9.32 5.11 -20.81
N CYS A 267 -8.83 4.20 -19.98
CA CYS A 267 -8.21 4.51 -18.68
C CYS A 267 -7.21 5.66 -18.81
N LYS A 268 -7.43 6.76 -18.06
CA LYS A 268 -6.63 7.99 -18.17
C LYS A 268 -5.16 7.76 -17.82
N GLN A 269 -4.88 6.78 -16.96
CA GLN A 269 -3.53 6.44 -16.49
C GLN A 269 -2.88 5.30 -17.28
N ILE A 270 -3.49 4.82 -18.38
CA ILE A 270 -2.92 3.70 -19.17
C ILE A 270 -1.48 3.99 -19.62
N LYS A 271 -1.18 5.22 -20.04
CA LYS A 271 0.19 5.62 -20.45
C LYS A 271 1.19 5.50 -19.30
N ALA A 272 0.79 5.93 -18.10
CA ALA A 272 1.64 5.86 -16.91
C ALA A 272 1.85 4.40 -16.46
N VAL A 273 0.81 3.57 -16.55
CA VAL A 273 0.92 2.13 -16.29
C VAL A 273 1.87 1.50 -17.31
N THR A 274 1.68 1.74 -18.60
CA THR A 274 2.56 1.20 -19.65
C THR A 274 4.02 1.65 -19.48
N SER A 275 4.28 2.92 -19.12
CA SER A 275 5.65 3.38 -18.91
C SER A 275 6.34 2.70 -17.73
N GLN A 276 5.59 2.30 -16.69
CA GLN A 276 6.12 1.53 -15.56
C GLN A 276 6.28 0.04 -15.85
N LEU A 277 5.56 -0.51 -16.84
CA LEU A 277 5.68 -1.91 -17.24
C LEU A 277 7.00 -2.21 -17.97
N LEU A 278 7.50 -1.27 -18.78
CA LEU A 278 8.74 -1.44 -19.55
C LEU A 278 9.96 -1.80 -18.67
N PRO A 279 10.32 -1.02 -17.62
CA PRO A 279 11.46 -1.37 -16.77
C PRO A 279 11.24 -2.69 -16.02
N ARG A 280 9.99 -3.05 -15.70
CA ARG A 280 9.67 -4.30 -14.99
C ARG A 280 9.93 -5.56 -15.81
N LEU A 281 9.94 -5.48 -17.14
CA LEU A 281 10.37 -6.60 -17.99
C LEU A 281 11.82 -7.03 -17.72
N GLN A 282 12.66 -6.11 -17.24
CA GLN A 282 14.06 -6.34 -16.89
C GLN A 282 14.26 -6.54 -15.38
N SER A 283 13.18 -6.58 -14.59
CA SER A 283 13.26 -6.79 -13.14
C SER A 283 13.93 -8.13 -12.84
N LYS A 284 14.71 -8.22 -11.76
CA LYS A 284 15.26 -9.49 -11.28
C LYS A 284 14.17 -10.39 -10.72
N GLU A 285 13.08 -9.82 -10.25
CA GLU A 285 11.96 -10.59 -9.73
C GLU A 285 11.07 -11.13 -10.85
N GLU A 286 10.90 -12.45 -10.88
CA GLU A 286 10.12 -13.14 -11.90
C GLU A 286 8.65 -12.72 -11.92
N ARG A 287 8.06 -12.47 -10.75
CA ARG A 287 6.65 -12.10 -10.64
C ARG A 287 6.36 -10.77 -11.32
N GLU A 288 7.24 -9.78 -11.16
CA GLU A 288 7.08 -8.48 -11.81
C GLU A 288 7.19 -8.59 -13.33
N ARG A 289 8.14 -9.41 -13.82
CA ARG A 289 8.26 -9.72 -15.24
C ARG A 289 6.99 -10.37 -15.78
N LYS A 290 6.43 -11.35 -15.07
CA LYS A 290 5.18 -12.03 -15.44
C LYS A 290 4.03 -11.04 -15.57
N VAL A 291 3.78 -10.21 -14.55
CA VAL A 291 2.72 -9.18 -14.59
C VAL A 291 2.93 -8.23 -15.77
N ALA A 292 4.16 -7.81 -16.02
CA ALA A 292 4.47 -6.92 -17.13
C ALA A 292 4.18 -7.54 -18.50
N ILE A 293 4.59 -8.79 -18.72
CA ILE A 293 4.31 -9.52 -19.97
C ILE A 293 2.80 -9.68 -20.17
N LEU A 294 2.06 -10.09 -19.13
CA LEU A 294 0.60 -10.29 -19.22
C LEU A 294 -0.14 -9.01 -19.60
N MET A 295 0.19 -7.90 -18.92
CA MET A 295 -0.42 -6.60 -19.20
C MET A 295 -0.05 -6.07 -20.60
N LEU A 296 1.24 -6.12 -20.97
CA LEU A 296 1.72 -5.60 -22.26
C LEU A 296 1.22 -6.42 -23.45
N THR A 297 1.07 -7.74 -23.30
CA THR A 297 0.57 -8.60 -24.39
C THR A 297 -0.83 -8.18 -24.82
N GLU A 298 -1.72 -7.92 -23.86
CA GLU A 298 -3.07 -7.44 -24.17
C GLU A 298 -3.03 -6.00 -24.70
N VAL A 299 -2.34 -5.07 -24.03
CA VAL A 299 -2.25 -3.67 -24.48
C VAL A 299 -1.70 -3.56 -25.91
N GLY A 300 -0.65 -4.32 -26.24
CA GLY A 300 -0.04 -4.39 -27.56
C GLY A 300 -0.97 -4.98 -28.63
N ALA A 301 -1.72 -6.03 -28.29
CA ALA A 301 -2.70 -6.61 -29.20
C ALA A 301 -3.80 -5.60 -29.61
N TRP A 302 -4.19 -4.69 -28.71
CA TRP A 302 -5.15 -3.62 -29.02
C TRP A 302 -4.54 -2.48 -29.83
N ALA A 303 -3.27 -2.13 -29.58
CA ALA A 303 -2.56 -1.19 -30.44
C ALA A 303 -2.44 -1.72 -31.89
N GLY A 304 -2.21 -3.02 -32.05
CA GLY A 304 -2.21 -3.69 -33.37
C GLY A 304 -3.50 -3.50 -34.16
N ARG A 305 -4.66 -3.32 -33.50
CA ARG A 305 -6.00 -3.23 -34.11
C ARG A 305 -6.44 -1.83 -34.57
N GLY A 306 -5.54 -0.84 -34.62
CA GLY A 306 -5.82 0.46 -35.25
C GLY A 306 -6.53 1.48 -34.35
N GLU A 307 -6.59 1.24 -33.04
CA GLU A 307 -7.09 2.21 -32.06
C GLU A 307 -6.09 3.36 -31.84
N PRO A 308 -6.55 4.56 -31.39
CA PRO A 308 -5.71 5.77 -31.21
C PRO A 308 -4.52 5.63 -30.24
N LEU A 309 -4.40 4.47 -29.58
CA LEU A 309 -3.25 4.11 -28.75
C LEU A 309 -1.97 3.82 -29.56
N ARG A 310 -2.04 3.54 -30.88
CA ARG A 310 -0.84 3.34 -31.72
C ARG A 310 0.12 4.50 -31.63
N HIS A 311 -0.35 5.74 -31.80
CA HIS A 311 0.51 6.93 -31.72
C HIS A 311 1.09 7.13 -30.31
N SER A 312 0.33 6.78 -29.26
CA SER A 312 0.80 6.92 -27.88
C SER A 312 1.82 5.86 -27.47
N LEU A 313 1.69 4.63 -27.98
CA LEU A 313 2.64 3.54 -27.75
C LEU A 313 3.91 3.70 -28.61
N LEU A 314 3.78 4.18 -29.85
CA LEU A 314 4.93 4.50 -30.71
C LEU A 314 5.78 5.65 -30.15
N LEU A 315 5.20 6.56 -29.37
CA LEU A 315 5.93 7.62 -28.66
C LEU A 315 6.63 7.14 -27.37
N LEU A 316 6.26 5.96 -26.85
CA LEU A 316 6.85 5.36 -25.65
C LEU A 316 7.95 4.34 -25.98
N LEU A 317 8.02 3.88 -27.23
CA LEU A 317 9.13 3.07 -27.73
C LEU A 317 10.34 3.99 -28.02
N PRO A 318 11.56 3.65 -27.57
CA PRO A 318 12.74 4.42 -27.94
C PRO A 318 12.87 4.44 -29.47
N ARG A 319 12.89 5.64 -30.06
CA ARG A 319 13.17 5.81 -31.50
C ARG A 319 14.56 5.23 -31.77
N GLY A 320 14.62 4.11 -32.48
CA GLY A 320 15.89 3.53 -32.94
C GLY A 320 16.59 4.48 -33.92
N PRO A 321 17.92 4.40 -34.04
CA PRO A 321 18.75 5.37 -34.79
C PRO A 321 18.64 5.29 -36.32
N HIS A 322 17.55 4.79 -36.89
CA HIS A 322 17.46 4.49 -38.33
C HIS A 322 16.26 5.09 -39.07
N GLN A 323 15.66 6.19 -38.59
CA GLN A 323 14.59 6.89 -39.33
C GLN A 323 15.00 8.20 -40.01
N ASP A 324 16.29 8.55 -40.05
CA ASP A 324 16.81 9.71 -40.79
C ASP A 324 17.66 9.29 -42.00
N LEU A 325 17.12 8.45 -42.88
CA LEU A 325 17.61 8.35 -44.26
C LEU A 325 16.46 8.72 -45.19
N ALA A 326 16.36 10.04 -45.40
CA ALA A 326 15.51 10.66 -46.37
C ALA A 326 15.81 10.14 -47.77
N TRP A 327 14.73 9.91 -48.50
CA TRP A 327 14.64 9.81 -49.95
C TRP A 327 15.59 10.82 -50.62
N THR A 328 16.53 10.33 -51.41
CA THR A 328 17.16 11.13 -52.47
C THR A 328 16.81 10.49 -53.80
N ASP A 329 16.42 11.37 -54.70
CA ASP A 329 15.74 11.10 -55.95
C ASP A 329 16.49 10.16 -56.88
N VAL A 330 15.69 9.32 -57.55
CA VAL A 330 16.05 8.65 -58.80
C VAL A 330 16.10 9.71 -59.91
N PRO A 331 17.15 9.79 -60.75
CA PRO A 331 17.01 10.28 -62.10
C PRO A 331 16.80 9.10 -63.08
N PRO A 332 16.08 9.33 -64.19
CA PRO A 332 15.64 8.27 -65.10
C PRO A 332 16.74 7.83 -66.08
N ASP A 333 16.48 6.69 -66.71
CA ASP A 333 17.31 5.87 -67.60
C ASP A 333 18.00 6.61 -68.77
N ASP A 334 19.21 6.11 -69.11
CA ASP A 334 19.67 5.81 -70.48
C ASP A 334 20.72 4.68 -70.46
#